data_AF-A0A9X2PY24-F1
#
_entry.id   AF-A0A9X2PY24-F1
#
_cell.length_a   1.000
_cell.length_b   1.000
_cell.length_c   1.000
_cell.angle_alpha   90.00
_cell.angle_beta   90.00
_cell.angle_gamma   90.00
#
_symmetry.space_group_name_H-M   'P 1'
#
loop_
_entity.id
_entity.type
_entity.pdbx_description
1 polymer ?
#
loop_
_entity_poly.entity_id
_entity_poly.type
_entity_poly.pdbx_seq_one_letter_code
_entity_poly.pdbx_strand_id
1 'polypeptide(L)'
;MTISWKVLSLLLVGALVVLAGCDQTEQNIQPDYGDRYIISLGNSVVGDASGVDINDSTATVTAPDTVSYFVQGFTTEKNYTWTLNGEELPVEERSESSYVRSRRDGEFVTIVFSQDDPFANVNPGGSATNTLRVNSPDDNINAEEIEIATEAPSFGDQVVRLGSLGYSALVDLASASGVASVLTDGSTYTLFAPTDAVLGGLETAPTQATDPDEPAFSSVLGDILRYHALAADVASGDISDGQTAPTLLGNQRVSFSTTNGVSINDGQASVVNPDVPATGGAIHGIDGVLLPSTASVDFTDRETEALAAGDMVTVDGTYIGDQGGYIVLHDSTSLANGNVIGSIVGHSEYIAPNSIANEVTVPLDAPISDTTTIGAMAHQDDNGNETYDFETSGGTQDAPYTLEGNAVIDYGVLDVSAE
;
A
#
# COMPACT_ATOMS: atom_id res chain seq x y z
N MET A 1 9.61 74.50 21.57
CA MET A 1 9.74 73.12 21.03
C MET A 1 8.60 72.92 20.05
N THR A 2 8.97 72.58 18.82
CA THR A 2 8.23 72.74 17.57
C THR A 2 6.97 71.87 17.48
N ILE A 3 5.80 72.50 17.44
CA ILE A 3 4.59 71.97 16.81
C ILE A 3 4.57 72.53 15.38
N SER A 4 4.69 71.66 14.38
CA SER A 4 4.54 71.96 12.96
C SER A 4 3.49 70.99 12.41
N TRP A 5 2.26 71.44 12.16
CA TRP A 5 1.82 72.08 10.92
C TRP A 5 1.76 71.10 9.73
N LYS A 6 0.56 70.60 9.44
CA LYS A 6 -0.26 70.93 8.25
C LYS A 6 -1.25 69.78 8.00
N VAL A 7 -2.55 69.99 8.27
CA VAL A 7 -3.53 70.71 7.44
C VAL A 7 -4.18 69.76 6.42
N LEU A 8 -5.50 69.97 6.27
CA LEU A 8 -6.43 69.41 5.28
C LEU A 8 -6.91 67.97 5.59
N SER A 9 -8.20 67.64 5.56
CA SER A 9 -9.45 68.38 5.41
C SER A 9 -10.57 67.34 5.34
N LEU A 10 -11.77 67.77 5.74
CA LEU A 10 -13.06 67.37 5.19
C LEU A 10 -13.64 65.95 5.43
N LEU A 11 -14.80 65.97 6.12
CA LEU A 11 -16.11 65.48 5.65
C LEU A 11 -16.28 64.00 5.27
N LEU A 12 -16.95 63.24 6.14
CA LEU A 12 -18.17 62.42 5.89
C LEU A 12 -18.50 61.68 7.20
N VAL A 13 -19.57 62.00 7.93
CA VAL A 13 -20.95 61.48 7.77
C VAL A 13 -20.97 59.95 7.61
N GLY A 14 -21.64 59.26 8.53
CA GLY A 14 -22.17 57.92 8.23
C GLY A 14 -22.30 56.99 9.42
N ALA A 15 -23.39 57.16 10.17
CA ALA A 15 -24.17 56.09 10.81
C ALA A 15 -23.43 55.01 11.63
N LEU A 16 -23.57 55.13 12.95
CA LEU A 16 -23.71 53.96 13.83
C LEU A 16 -24.83 53.07 13.27
N VAL A 17 -24.49 51.96 12.62
CA VAL A 17 -25.38 50.83 12.39
C VAL A 17 -24.67 49.59 12.90
N VAL A 18 -25.41 48.86 13.72
CA VAL A 18 -25.13 47.57 14.34
C VAL A 18 -24.53 46.60 13.31
N LEU A 19 -23.23 46.34 13.38
CA LEU A 19 -22.67 45.07 12.91
C LEU A 19 -22.64 44.13 14.12
N ALA A 20 -23.77 43.45 14.34
CA ALA A 20 -23.71 42.10 14.86
C ALA A 20 -22.95 41.31 13.79
N GLY A 21 -21.65 41.10 13.99
CA GLY A 21 -20.93 40.10 13.22
C GLY A 21 -21.61 38.78 13.49
N CYS A 22 -22.17 38.16 12.44
CA CYS A 22 -22.58 36.77 12.50
C CYS A 22 -21.37 35.97 13.00
N ASP A 23 -21.51 35.36 14.18
CA ASP A 23 -20.56 34.37 14.65
C ASP A 23 -20.68 33.17 13.71
N GLN A 24 -19.68 32.99 12.86
CA GLN A 24 -19.65 31.94 11.83
C GLN A 24 -19.03 30.64 12.36
N THR A 25 -18.58 30.60 13.62
CA THR A 25 -17.94 29.40 14.17
C THR A 25 -18.91 28.22 14.33
N GLU A 26 -20.22 28.49 14.49
CA GLU A 26 -21.28 27.47 14.53
C GLU A 26 -21.74 26.99 13.13
N GLN A 27 -21.24 27.56 12.02
CA GLN A 27 -21.54 27.09 10.65
C GLN A 27 -20.63 25.95 10.18
N ASN A 28 -19.64 25.60 11.00
CA ASN A 28 -18.67 24.56 10.72
C ASN A 28 -19.12 23.26 11.41
N ILE A 29 -20.08 22.54 10.80
CA ILE A 29 -20.38 21.16 11.22
C ILE A 29 -19.13 20.35 10.88
N GLN A 30 -18.38 19.92 11.91
CA GLN A 30 -17.24 19.03 11.77
C GLN A 30 -17.73 17.58 11.94
N PRO A 31 -17.85 16.78 10.87
CA PRO A 31 -17.91 15.34 11.02
C PRO A 31 -16.51 14.81 11.44
N ASP A 32 -16.49 13.86 12.36
CA ASP A 32 -15.26 13.34 12.99
C ASP A 32 -14.49 12.33 12.09
N TYR A 33 -14.95 12.03 10.87
CA TYR A 33 -14.36 11.00 9.99
C TYR A 33 -14.43 11.36 8.49
N GLY A 34 -13.30 11.27 7.77
CA GLY A 34 -13.19 11.36 6.29
C GLY A 34 -12.27 12.46 5.73
N ASP A 35 -11.64 12.23 4.57
CA ASP A 35 -10.95 13.27 3.79
C ASP A 35 -11.97 14.29 3.26
N ARG A 36 -11.66 15.60 3.35
CA ARG A 36 -12.58 16.69 2.99
C ARG A 36 -12.50 17.07 1.51
N TYR A 37 -13.60 16.85 0.79
CA TYR A 37 -13.88 17.53 -0.49
C TYR A 37 -15.07 18.46 -0.29
N ILE A 38 -14.84 19.76 -0.09
CA ILE A 38 -15.94 20.73 0.02
C ILE A 38 -16.16 21.38 -1.33
N ILE A 39 -17.30 21.08 -1.95
CA ILE A 39 -17.86 21.88 -3.04
C ILE A 39 -18.74 22.93 -2.36
N SER A 40 -18.31 24.20 -2.37
CA SER A 40 -19.04 25.30 -1.73
C SER A 40 -19.66 26.20 -2.79
N LEU A 41 -20.98 26.34 -2.76
CA LEU A 41 -21.71 27.31 -3.56
C LEU A 41 -21.68 28.68 -2.87
N GLY A 42 -20.71 29.50 -3.26
CA GLY A 42 -20.54 30.88 -2.81
C GLY A 42 -19.12 31.21 -2.34
N ASN A 43 -18.36 31.86 -3.22
CA ASN A 43 -17.15 32.67 -3.00
C ASN A 43 -16.09 32.28 -1.92
N SER A 44 -16.01 31.04 -1.46
CA SER A 44 -14.90 30.54 -0.64
C SER A 44 -14.60 29.07 -0.96
N VAL A 45 -13.36 28.82 -1.39
CA VAL A 45 -12.86 27.51 -1.83
C VAL A 45 -12.05 26.87 -0.70
N VAL A 46 -12.30 25.58 -0.38
CA VAL A 46 -11.35 24.71 0.35
C VAL A 46 -11.46 23.27 -0.17
N GLY A 47 -10.43 22.77 -0.86
CA GLY A 47 -10.33 21.39 -1.38
C GLY A 47 -9.75 21.32 -2.81
N ASP A 48 -9.44 20.11 -3.30
CA ASP A 48 -8.82 19.81 -4.61
C ASP A 48 -9.65 20.25 -5.84
N ALA A 49 -10.87 20.76 -5.64
CA ALA A 49 -11.67 21.42 -6.67
C ALA A 49 -11.17 22.85 -7.01
N SER A 50 -9.90 23.17 -6.72
CA SER A 50 -9.31 24.48 -7.03
C SER A 50 -9.16 24.66 -8.54
N GLY A 51 -10.22 25.12 -9.22
CA GLY A 51 -10.18 25.34 -10.66
C GLY A 51 -11.51 25.14 -11.40
N VAL A 52 -12.55 24.63 -10.73
CA VAL A 52 -13.87 24.44 -11.35
C VAL A 52 -14.62 25.79 -11.39
N ASP A 53 -14.99 26.25 -12.58
CA ASP A 53 -15.86 27.43 -12.74
C ASP A 53 -17.29 27.04 -12.38
N ILE A 54 -17.73 27.45 -11.19
CA ILE A 54 -19.05 27.16 -10.64
C ILE A 54 -20.21 27.81 -11.42
N ASN A 55 -19.93 28.67 -12.40
CA ASN A 55 -20.95 29.22 -13.30
C ASN A 55 -21.11 28.39 -14.59
N ASP A 56 -20.27 27.37 -14.76
CA ASP A 56 -20.40 26.41 -15.84
C ASP A 56 -21.41 25.34 -15.45
N SER A 57 -22.55 25.28 -16.16
CA SER A 57 -23.57 24.25 -16.00
C SER A 57 -23.10 22.83 -16.37
N THR A 58 -21.83 22.68 -16.75
CA THR A 58 -21.15 21.41 -17.04
C THR A 58 -19.99 21.12 -16.10
N ALA A 59 -19.87 21.89 -15.01
CA ALA A 59 -18.87 21.67 -13.97
C ALA A 59 -18.95 20.25 -13.40
N THR A 60 -17.84 19.52 -13.49
CA THR A 60 -17.67 18.18 -12.93
C THR A 60 -16.67 18.22 -11.79
N VAL A 61 -16.98 17.53 -10.69
CA VAL A 61 -16.05 17.32 -9.58
C VAL A 61 -15.84 15.81 -9.43
N THR A 62 -14.58 15.37 -9.59
CA THR A 62 -14.18 13.97 -9.42
C THR A 62 -13.84 13.69 -7.96
N ALA A 63 -14.64 12.87 -7.29
CA ALA A 63 -14.31 12.35 -5.96
C ALA A 63 -13.82 10.89 -6.05
N PRO A 64 -12.80 10.48 -5.26
CA PRO A 64 -12.34 9.09 -5.24
C PRO A 64 -13.41 8.15 -4.65
N ASP A 65 -13.62 6.99 -5.28
CA ASP A 65 -14.57 5.93 -4.87
C ASP A 65 -14.31 5.31 -3.47
N THR A 66 -13.19 5.67 -2.82
CA THR A 66 -12.74 5.07 -1.55
C THR A 66 -12.79 6.06 -0.38
N VAL A 67 -13.34 7.25 -0.59
CA VAL A 67 -13.43 8.29 0.44
C VAL A 67 -14.89 8.57 0.69
N SER A 68 -15.30 8.58 1.96
CA SER A 68 -16.58 9.19 2.32
C SER A 68 -16.49 10.69 2.01
N TYR A 69 -17.14 11.14 0.94
CA TYR A 69 -17.14 12.55 0.55
C TYR A 69 -18.49 13.17 0.88
N PHE A 70 -18.53 14.49 1.02
CA PHE A 70 -19.78 15.19 1.24
C PHE A 70 -19.91 16.40 0.33
N VAL A 71 -21.14 16.69 -0.06
CA VAL A 71 -21.48 17.78 -0.95
C VAL A 71 -22.31 18.78 -0.16
N GLN A 72 -21.86 20.03 -0.13
CA GLN A 72 -22.53 21.10 0.60
C GLN A 72 -23.11 22.14 -0.34
N GLY A 73 -24.43 22.21 -0.35
CA GLY A 73 -25.19 23.22 -1.05
C GLY A 73 -25.71 24.29 -0.10
N PHE A 74 -25.61 25.57 -0.50
CA PHE A 74 -26.21 26.68 0.23
C PHE A 74 -27.09 27.53 -0.68
N THR A 75 -28.28 27.88 -0.19
CA THR A 75 -29.12 28.92 -0.80
C THR A 75 -29.67 29.88 0.23
N THR A 76 -29.74 31.16 -0.14
CA THR A 76 -30.30 32.25 0.68
C THR A 76 -31.80 32.44 0.46
N GLU A 77 -32.39 31.87 -0.59
CA GLU A 77 -33.82 32.02 -0.91
C GLU A 77 -34.63 30.77 -0.56
N LYS A 78 -35.92 30.95 -0.26
CA LYS A 78 -36.74 29.95 0.44
C LYS A 78 -37.46 28.96 -0.47
N ASN A 79 -37.26 29.01 -1.78
CA ASN A 79 -38.08 28.29 -2.77
C ASN A 79 -37.31 27.26 -3.61
N TYR A 80 -36.17 26.76 -3.16
CA TYR A 80 -35.40 25.78 -3.92
C TYR A 80 -35.82 24.34 -3.59
N THR A 81 -35.74 23.47 -4.60
CA THR A 81 -35.83 22.01 -4.43
C THR A 81 -34.52 21.38 -4.88
N TRP A 82 -34.05 20.38 -4.12
CA TRP A 82 -32.81 19.67 -4.39
C TRP A 82 -33.16 18.29 -4.93
N THR A 83 -32.52 17.88 -6.03
CA THR A 83 -32.62 16.51 -6.52
C THR A 83 -31.25 15.86 -6.60
N LEU A 84 -31.17 14.60 -6.21
CA LEU A 84 -30.01 13.74 -6.37
C LEU A 84 -30.37 12.67 -7.41
N ASN A 85 -29.61 12.59 -8.50
CA ASN A 85 -29.87 11.68 -9.62
C ASN A 85 -31.29 11.77 -10.18
N GLY A 86 -31.90 12.97 -10.11
CA GLY A 86 -33.26 13.22 -10.56
C GLY A 86 -34.36 12.89 -9.54
N GLU A 87 -34.03 12.33 -8.37
CA GLU A 87 -34.97 12.12 -7.27
C GLU A 87 -34.92 13.28 -6.26
N GLU A 88 -36.08 13.77 -5.84
CA GLU A 88 -36.16 14.85 -4.83
C GLU A 88 -35.68 14.35 -3.47
N LEU A 89 -34.76 15.08 -2.85
CA LEU A 89 -34.22 14.70 -1.56
C LEU A 89 -35.33 14.74 -0.48
N PRO A 90 -35.43 13.72 0.38
CA PRO A 90 -36.43 13.68 1.44
C PRO A 90 -36.26 14.84 2.43
N VAL A 91 -37.38 15.33 2.97
CA VAL A 91 -37.43 16.55 3.78
C VAL A 91 -36.94 16.33 5.23
N GLU A 92 -36.83 15.07 5.69
CA GLU A 92 -36.45 14.65 7.05
C GLU A 92 -35.31 13.61 7.07
N GLU A 93 -34.50 13.61 8.14
CA GLU A 93 -33.43 12.62 8.41
C GLU A 93 -34.00 11.20 8.44
N ARG A 94 -33.34 10.26 7.76
CA ARG A 94 -33.55 8.82 7.98
C ARG A 94 -32.34 8.28 8.72
N SER A 95 -32.57 7.49 9.77
CA SER A 95 -31.52 6.90 10.62
C SER A 95 -30.64 5.84 9.94
N GLU A 96 -30.92 5.53 8.67
CA GLU A 96 -30.25 4.48 7.88
C GLU A 96 -29.72 5.02 6.54
N SER A 97 -29.66 6.34 6.37
CA SER A 97 -29.20 6.97 5.13
C SER A 97 -28.23 8.10 5.42
N SER A 98 -27.21 8.23 4.59
CA SER A 98 -26.04 9.11 4.64
C SER A 98 -26.31 10.63 4.53
N TYR A 99 -27.50 11.14 4.89
CA TYR A 99 -27.89 12.54 4.64
C TYR A 99 -28.12 13.32 5.93
N VAL A 100 -27.51 14.50 6.07
CA VAL A 100 -27.79 15.45 7.18
C VAL A 100 -28.28 16.78 6.62
N ARG A 101 -29.53 17.14 6.91
CA ARG A 101 -30.13 18.42 6.50
C ARG A 101 -30.35 19.32 7.71
N SER A 102 -29.74 20.50 7.73
CA SER A 102 -29.95 21.49 8.78
C SER A 102 -30.57 22.77 8.20
N ARG A 103 -31.64 23.28 8.84
CA ARG A 103 -32.33 24.51 8.42
C ARG A 103 -32.07 25.65 9.41
N ARG A 104 -31.49 26.77 8.95
CA ARG A 104 -31.48 28.05 9.68
C ARG A 104 -31.26 29.24 8.73
N ASP A 105 -32.23 30.17 8.67
CA ASP A 105 -32.22 31.45 7.92
C ASP A 105 -31.52 31.42 6.54
N GLY A 106 -31.81 30.33 5.80
CA GLY A 106 -31.17 29.86 4.58
C GLY A 106 -31.35 28.33 4.53
N GLU A 107 -31.31 27.72 3.35
CA GLU A 107 -31.39 26.25 3.23
C GLU A 107 -30.00 25.69 2.95
N PHE A 108 -29.51 24.87 3.88
CA PHE A 108 -28.26 24.12 3.75
C PHE A 108 -28.59 22.65 3.51
N VAL A 109 -27.94 22.05 2.51
CA VAL A 109 -28.02 20.62 2.26
C VAL A 109 -26.60 20.07 2.32
N THR A 110 -26.35 19.16 3.26
CA THR A 110 -25.15 18.33 3.28
C THR A 110 -25.56 16.92 2.88
N ILE A 111 -25.05 16.47 1.74
CA ILE A 111 -25.17 15.07 1.33
C ILE A 111 -23.86 14.41 1.69
N VAL A 112 -23.86 13.42 2.57
CA VAL A 112 -22.70 12.55 2.76
C VAL A 112 -22.89 11.38 1.82
N PHE A 113 -21.84 10.97 1.13
CA PHE A 113 -21.79 9.72 0.41
C PHE A 113 -20.83 8.85 1.20
N SER A 114 -21.35 7.77 1.81
CA SER A 114 -20.50 6.79 2.50
C SER A 114 -19.89 5.81 1.51
N GLN A 115 -18.78 5.20 1.88
CA GLN A 115 -18.21 4.05 1.16
C GLN A 115 -19.23 2.89 0.97
N ASP A 116 -20.24 2.80 1.85
CA ASP A 116 -21.28 1.77 1.82
C ASP A 116 -22.60 2.22 1.15
N ASP A 117 -22.67 3.43 0.57
CA ASP A 117 -23.85 3.90 -0.19
C ASP A 117 -24.01 3.07 -1.50
N PRO A 118 -25.18 3.01 -2.16
CA PRO A 118 -25.57 1.97 -3.14
C PRO A 118 -24.76 1.93 -4.46
N PHE A 119 -23.64 2.63 -4.54
CA PHE A 119 -22.66 2.57 -5.62
C PHE A 119 -21.62 1.47 -5.45
N ALA A 120 -21.77 0.56 -4.47
CA ALA A 120 -20.96 -0.66 -4.28
C ALA A 120 -20.92 -1.66 -5.48
N ASN A 121 -21.39 -1.27 -6.67
CA ASN A 121 -21.40 -2.09 -7.90
C ASN A 121 -20.61 -1.45 -9.05
N VAL A 122 -19.67 -0.54 -8.78
CA VAL A 122 -18.72 -0.09 -9.81
C VAL A 122 -17.58 -1.10 -9.88
N ASN A 123 -17.40 -1.76 -11.02
CA ASN A 123 -16.23 -2.63 -11.24
C ASN A 123 -14.94 -1.81 -11.14
N PRO A 124 -13.79 -2.43 -10.78
CA PRO A 124 -12.48 -1.79 -10.92
C PRO A 124 -12.32 -1.15 -12.30
N GLY A 125 -12.03 0.16 -12.35
CA GLY A 125 -11.93 0.95 -13.59
C GLY A 125 -13.27 1.49 -14.14
N GLY A 126 -14.35 1.40 -13.38
CA GLY A 126 -15.63 2.05 -13.70
C GLY A 126 -15.72 3.48 -13.16
N SER A 127 -16.71 4.22 -13.67
CA SER A 127 -17.11 5.54 -13.18
C SER A 127 -18.58 5.48 -12.78
N ALA A 128 -18.92 6.10 -11.65
CA ALA A 128 -20.29 6.38 -11.25
C ALA A 128 -20.48 7.90 -11.25
N THR A 129 -21.50 8.39 -11.93
CA THR A 129 -21.83 9.82 -11.89
C THR A 129 -23.01 10.05 -10.95
N ASN A 130 -22.84 10.97 -10.01
CA ASN A 130 -23.89 11.52 -9.16
C ASN A 130 -24.24 12.95 -9.61
N THR A 131 -25.47 13.20 -10.02
CA THR A 131 -25.90 14.55 -10.42
C THR A 131 -26.69 15.19 -9.29
N LEU A 132 -26.18 16.28 -8.74
CA LEU A 132 -26.90 17.12 -7.78
C LEU A 132 -27.49 18.33 -8.52
N ARG A 133 -28.81 18.50 -8.48
CA ARG A 133 -29.47 19.65 -9.09
C ARG A 133 -30.19 20.51 -8.08
N VAL A 134 -30.09 21.81 -8.30
CA VAL A 134 -30.82 22.85 -7.56
C VAL A 134 -31.84 23.48 -8.48
N ASN A 135 -33.12 23.18 -8.26
CA ASN A 135 -34.21 23.75 -9.04
C ASN A 135 -34.76 25.00 -8.34
N SER A 136 -34.71 26.15 -9.03
CA SER A 136 -35.44 27.36 -8.65
C SER A 136 -36.69 27.53 -9.52
N PRO A 137 -37.88 27.73 -8.94
CA PRO A 137 -39.09 28.04 -9.70
C PRO A 137 -39.17 29.50 -10.19
N ASP A 138 -38.28 30.40 -9.73
CA ASP A 138 -38.27 31.80 -10.14
C ASP A 138 -37.29 32.03 -11.32
N ASP A 139 -37.86 32.47 -12.45
CA ASP A 139 -37.41 32.47 -13.86
C ASP A 139 -36.10 33.22 -14.24
N ASN A 140 -35.13 33.43 -13.33
CA ASN A 140 -33.96 34.26 -13.67
C ASN A 140 -32.59 33.73 -13.23
N ILE A 141 -32.54 32.47 -12.78
CA ILE A 141 -31.29 31.75 -12.53
C ILE A 141 -31.46 30.43 -13.25
N ASN A 142 -30.62 30.16 -14.26
CA ASN A 142 -30.56 28.84 -14.89
C ASN A 142 -30.43 27.82 -13.74
N ALA A 143 -31.23 26.75 -13.73
CA ALA A 143 -31.08 25.68 -12.75
C ALA A 143 -29.60 25.31 -12.67
N GLU A 144 -28.97 25.57 -11.51
CA GLU A 144 -27.55 25.31 -11.32
C GLU A 144 -27.42 23.79 -11.14
N GLU A 145 -27.01 23.13 -12.22
CA GLU A 145 -26.70 21.72 -12.25
C GLU A 145 -25.24 21.55 -11.83
N ILE A 146 -25.01 20.78 -10.77
CA ILE A 146 -23.68 20.34 -10.37
C ILE A 146 -23.62 18.84 -10.64
N GLU A 147 -22.84 18.46 -11.64
CA GLU A 147 -22.54 17.06 -11.89
C GLU A 147 -21.32 16.66 -11.05
N ILE A 148 -21.45 15.62 -10.25
CA ILE A 148 -20.39 15.09 -9.40
C ILE A 148 -20.09 13.71 -9.92
N ALA A 149 -19.07 13.61 -10.76
CA ALA A 149 -18.58 12.33 -11.19
C ALA A 149 -17.73 11.71 -10.07
N THR A 150 -17.90 10.44 -9.80
CA THR A 150 -16.97 9.65 -8.99
C THR A 150 -16.31 8.65 -9.92
N GLU A 151 -15.00 8.60 -9.91
CA GLU A 151 -14.25 7.61 -10.68
C GLU A 151 -13.55 6.68 -9.70
N ALA A 152 -13.57 5.38 -9.99
CA ALA A 152 -12.72 4.44 -9.28
C ALA A 152 -11.27 4.89 -9.50
N PRO A 153 -10.50 5.18 -8.42
CA PRO A 153 -9.14 5.67 -8.58
C PRO A 153 -8.31 4.63 -9.31
N SER A 154 -7.52 5.09 -10.29
CA SER A 154 -6.53 4.21 -10.90
C SER A 154 -5.52 3.75 -9.84
N PHE A 155 -4.78 2.67 -10.10
CA PHE A 155 -3.68 2.28 -9.20
C PHE A 155 -2.65 3.41 -9.04
N GLY A 156 -2.41 4.21 -10.08
CA GLY A 156 -1.57 5.40 -10.00
C GLY A 156 -2.10 6.43 -8.98
N ASP A 157 -3.41 6.64 -8.96
CA ASP A 157 -4.07 7.52 -7.99
C ASP A 157 -4.04 6.94 -6.57
N GLN A 158 -4.18 5.61 -6.44
CA GLN A 158 -4.04 4.90 -5.16
C GLN A 158 -2.62 4.95 -4.62
N VAL A 159 -1.61 4.83 -5.49
CA VAL A 159 -0.19 4.97 -5.17
C VAL A 159 0.10 6.37 -4.62
N VAL A 160 -0.37 7.41 -5.30
CA VAL A 160 -0.23 8.80 -4.83
C VAL A 160 -0.93 8.99 -3.47
N ARG A 161 -2.12 8.41 -3.30
CA ARG A 161 -2.87 8.46 -2.03
C ARG A 161 -2.19 7.67 -0.91
N LEU A 162 -1.68 6.47 -1.16
CA LEU A 162 -0.94 5.69 -0.16
C LEU A 162 0.30 6.45 0.30
N GLY A 163 0.98 7.12 -0.63
CA GLY A 163 2.07 8.04 -0.30
C GLY A 163 1.64 9.16 0.65
N SER A 164 0.48 9.80 0.42
CA SER A 164 -0.01 10.87 1.31
C SER A 164 -0.52 10.35 2.67
N LEU A 165 -0.83 9.06 2.77
CA LEU A 165 -1.26 8.37 4.00
C LEU A 165 -0.09 7.80 4.83
N GLY A 166 1.17 8.00 4.41
CA GLY A 166 2.36 7.54 5.14
C GLY A 166 2.80 6.11 4.77
N TYR A 167 2.52 5.68 3.54
CA TYR A 167 3.00 4.43 2.94
C TYR A 167 3.82 4.69 1.67
N SER A 168 4.52 5.82 1.60
CA SER A 168 5.32 6.21 0.43
C SER A 168 6.48 5.24 0.15
N ALA A 169 7.15 4.75 1.20
CA ALA A 169 8.22 3.75 1.07
C ALA A 169 7.67 2.43 0.52
N LEU A 170 6.49 2.00 0.98
CA LEU A 170 5.86 0.77 0.50
C LEU A 170 5.55 0.86 -1.00
N VAL A 171 5.03 2.01 -1.43
CA VAL A 171 4.72 2.29 -2.83
C VAL A 171 5.98 2.21 -3.71
N ASP A 172 7.09 2.80 -3.25
CA ASP A 172 8.37 2.77 -3.96
C ASP A 172 8.92 1.35 -4.08
N LEU A 173 8.89 0.58 -2.97
CA LEU A 173 9.33 -0.83 -2.94
C LEU A 173 8.44 -1.74 -3.81
N ALA A 174 7.11 -1.54 -3.79
CA ALA A 174 6.17 -2.31 -4.61
C ALA A 174 6.35 -1.99 -6.11
N SER A 175 6.72 -0.76 -6.45
CA SER A 175 7.03 -0.36 -7.82
C SER A 175 8.36 -0.96 -8.28
N ALA A 176 9.38 -0.94 -7.41
CA ALA A 176 10.70 -1.46 -7.70
C ALA A 176 10.69 -2.98 -7.93
N SER A 177 10.01 -3.73 -7.06
CA SER A 177 9.89 -5.19 -7.09
C SER A 177 8.90 -5.73 -8.13
N GLY A 178 8.25 -4.84 -8.88
CA GLY A 178 7.19 -5.20 -9.83
C GLY A 178 5.86 -5.61 -9.18
N VAL A 179 5.83 -5.98 -7.88
CA VAL A 179 4.66 -6.52 -7.14
C VAL A 179 3.39 -5.69 -7.30
N ALA A 180 3.54 -4.38 -7.55
CA ALA A 180 2.45 -3.51 -7.97
C ALA A 180 1.51 -4.12 -9.03
N SER A 181 2.02 -4.86 -10.02
CA SER A 181 1.16 -5.43 -11.07
C SER A 181 0.29 -6.59 -10.58
N VAL A 182 0.75 -7.37 -9.60
CA VAL A 182 -0.03 -8.47 -8.98
C VAL A 182 -1.24 -7.91 -8.23
N LEU A 183 -1.10 -6.72 -7.63
CA LEU A 183 -2.19 -6.01 -6.97
C LEU A 183 -3.19 -5.35 -7.95
N THR A 184 -2.92 -5.41 -9.26
CA THR A 184 -3.70 -4.71 -10.30
C THR A 184 -4.48 -5.63 -11.24
N ASP A 185 -4.41 -6.95 -11.07
CA ASP A 185 -5.04 -7.91 -12.00
C ASP A 185 -6.58 -7.96 -11.93
N GLY A 186 -7.19 -7.13 -11.08
CA GLY A 186 -8.64 -7.03 -10.88
C GLY A 186 -9.19 -8.08 -9.91
N SER A 187 -8.33 -8.88 -9.26
CA SER A 187 -8.73 -9.77 -8.17
C SER A 187 -8.85 -9.04 -6.83
N THR A 188 -9.64 -9.61 -5.92
CA THR A 188 -9.78 -9.08 -4.56
C THR A 188 -8.53 -9.35 -3.73
N TYR A 189 -8.04 -8.35 -2.99
CA TYR A 189 -6.84 -8.50 -2.15
C TYR A 189 -7.01 -7.92 -0.74
N THR A 190 -6.11 -8.34 0.16
CA THR A 190 -5.88 -7.66 1.44
C THR A 190 -4.39 -7.41 1.56
N LEU A 191 -3.99 -6.16 1.80
CA LEU A 191 -2.59 -5.78 1.96
C LEU A 191 -2.34 -5.32 3.39
N PHE A 192 -1.43 -6.01 4.08
CA PHE A 192 -0.88 -5.55 5.35
C PHE A 192 0.28 -4.61 5.07
N ALA A 193 0.03 -3.31 5.11
CA ALA A 193 0.98 -2.28 4.69
C ALA A 193 1.84 -1.80 5.86
N PRO A 194 3.14 -2.10 5.93
CA PRO A 194 4.00 -1.50 6.94
C PRO A 194 4.06 0.01 6.75
N THR A 195 3.92 0.76 7.85
CA THR A 195 4.04 2.23 7.78
C THR A 195 5.45 2.66 7.41
N ASP A 196 5.61 3.87 6.86
CA ASP A 196 6.94 4.42 6.49
C ASP A 196 7.92 4.45 7.67
N ALA A 197 7.41 4.59 8.90
CA ALA A 197 8.22 4.55 10.12
C ALA A 197 8.89 3.19 10.37
N VAL A 198 8.32 2.12 9.84
CA VAL A 198 8.74 0.72 10.03
C VAL A 198 9.64 0.26 8.87
N LEU A 199 9.36 0.74 7.65
CA LEU A 199 10.09 0.34 6.43
C LEU A 199 11.53 0.87 6.35
N GLY A 200 11.91 1.83 7.19
CA GLY A 200 13.25 2.45 7.14
C GLY A 200 14.44 1.48 7.26
N GLY A 201 14.23 0.23 7.68
CA GLY A 201 15.25 -0.83 7.64
C GLY A 201 15.36 -1.57 6.30
N LEU A 202 14.24 -1.80 5.60
CA LEU A 202 14.17 -2.47 4.30
C LEU A 202 14.71 -1.58 3.16
N GLU A 203 14.54 -0.26 3.27
CA GLU A 203 15.03 0.74 2.31
C GLU A 203 16.55 0.68 2.06
N THR A 204 17.33 0.11 2.99
CA THR A 204 18.79 -0.05 2.85
C THR A 204 19.23 -1.38 2.25
N ALA A 205 18.29 -2.28 1.96
CA ALA A 205 18.55 -3.58 1.37
C ALA A 205 18.21 -3.52 -0.14
N PRO A 206 19.19 -3.44 -1.06
CA PRO A 206 18.99 -3.77 -2.46
C PRO A 206 18.64 -5.26 -2.61
N THR A 207 17.37 -5.56 -2.39
CA THR A 207 16.73 -6.87 -2.57
C THR A 207 16.04 -6.96 -3.94
N GLN A 208 16.59 -6.27 -4.94
CA GLN A 208 16.11 -6.24 -6.32
C GLN A 208 16.91 -7.23 -7.15
N ALA A 209 16.24 -7.95 -8.05
CA ALA A 209 16.90 -8.67 -9.13
C ALA A 209 17.80 -7.68 -9.88
N THR A 210 19.12 -7.88 -9.78
CA THR A 210 20.08 -7.07 -10.54
C THR A 210 20.15 -7.52 -12.00
N ASP A 211 19.57 -8.68 -12.30
CA ASP A 211 19.46 -9.24 -13.63
C ASP A 211 18.21 -8.68 -14.37
N PRO A 212 18.39 -7.96 -15.48
CA PRO A 212 17.28 -7.46 -16.29
C PRO A 212 16.49 -8.58 -17.01
N ASP A 213 16.99 -9.81 -17.08
CA ASP A 213 16.34 -10.97 -17.69
C ASP A 213 15.46 -11.75 -16.70
N GLU A 214 15.53 -11.44 -15.40
CA GLU A 214 14.67 -11.98 -14.36
C GLU A 214 13.36 -11.18 -14.18
N PRO A 215 12.21 -11.84 -13.93
CA PRO A 215 11.00 -11.11 -13.56
C PRO A 215 11.22 -10.37 -12.24
N ALA A 216 10.97 -9.06 -12.15
CA ALA A 216 11.18 -8.29 -10.91
C ALA A 216 10.54 -8.90 -9.63
N PHE A 217 9.49 -9.71 -9.81
CA PHE A 217 8.80 -10.45 -8.76
C PHE A 217 9.63 -11.61 -8.15
N SER A 218 10.65 -12.15 -8.81
CA SER A 218 11.51 -13.24 -8.30
C SER A 218 12.50 -12.79 -7.23
N SER A 219 12.63 -11.48 -7.04
CA SER A 219 13.55 -10.91 -6.06
C SER A 219 13.15 -11.19 -4.61
N VAL A 220 14.14 -11.16 -3.70
CA VAL A 220 13.94 -11.29 -2.25
C VAL A 220 12.92 -10.27 -1.73
N LEU A 221 12.93 -9.03 -2.26
CA LEU A 221 11.94 -8.02 -1.89
C LEU A 221 10.54 -8.41 -2.34
N GLY A 222 10.44 -8.89 -3.58
CA GLY A 222 9.19 -9.33 -4.17
C GLY A 222 8.54 -10.44 -3.35
N ASP A 223 9.33 -11.39 -2.85
CA ASP A 223 8.86 -12.43 -1.93
C ASP A 223 8.33 -11.86 -0.62
N ILE A 224 9.09 -10.98 0.04
CA ILE A 224 8.68 -10.34 1.31
C ILE A 224 7.39 -9.54 1.12
N LEU A 225 7.27 -8.75 0.05
CA LEU A 225 6.07 -7.97 -0.23
C LEU A 225 4.85 -8.86 -0.56
N ARG A 226 5.05 -9.96 -1.30
CA ARG A 226 3.99 -10.96 -1.53
C ARG A 226 3.53 -11.63 -0.24
N TYR A 227 4.39 -11.77 0.76
CA TYR A 227 4.01 -12.28 2.08
C TYR A 227 3.09 -11.31 2.86
N HIS A 228 3.11 -10.02 2.53
CA HIS A 228 2.21 -9.03 3.13
C HIS A 228 0.82 -8.98 2.50
N ALA A 229 0.57 -9.73 1.43
CA ALA A 229 -0.67 -9.67 0.68
C ALA A 229 -1.42 -11.01 0.72
N LEU A 230 -2.76 -10.94 0.73
CA LEU A 230 -3.68 -12.08 0.61
C LEU A 230 -4.50 -11.95 -0.68
N ALA A 231 -4.82 -13.08 -1.32
CA ALA A 231 -5.76 -13.14 -2.45
C ALA A 231 -7.24 -13.17 -2.00
N ALA A 232 -7.60 -12.32 -1.05
CA ALA A 232 -8.96 -12.20 -0.51
C ALA A 232 -9.18 -10.81 0.07
N ASP A 233 -10.41 -10.30 -0.02
CA ASP A 233 -10.84 -9.09 0.71
C ASP A 233 -11.27 -9.50 2.13
N VAL A 234 -10.53 -9.04 3.13
CA VAL A 234 -10.73 -9.37 4.55
C VAL A 234 -10.72 -8.06 5.32
N ALA A 235 -11.89 -7.64 5.80
CA ALA A 235 -11.98 -6.50 6.70
C ALA A 235 -11.46 -6.86 8.10
N SER A 236 -11.01 -5.86 8.86
CA SER A 236 -10.48 -6.08 10.21
C SER A 236 -11.49 -6.74 11.16
N GLY A 237 -12.78 -6.47 10.96
CA GLY A 237 -13.90 -7.07 11.71
C GLY A 237 -14.18 -8.53 11.37
N ASP A 238 -13.68 -9.04 10.24
CA ASP A 238 -13.82 -10.44 9.84
C ASP A 238 -12.67 -11.32 10.36
N ILE A 239 -11.65 -10.71 10.95
CA ILE A 239 -10.49 -11.42 11.52
C ILE A 239 -10.84 -12.00 12.89
N SER A 240 -10.69 -13.31 13.03
CA SER A 240 -10.92 -14.06 14.26
C SER A 240 -9.62 -14.52 14.93
N ASP A 241 -9.66 -14.72 16.25
CA ASP A 241 -8.51 -15.23 17.03
C ASP A 241 -8.11 -16.63 16.57
N GLY A 242 -6.81 -16.83 16.31
CA GLY A 242 -6.25 -18.08 15.81
C GLY A 242 -6.52 -18.36 14.32
N GLN A 243 -7.15 -17.42 13.60
CA GLN A 243 -7.35 -17.55 12.16
C GLN A 243 -6.00 -17.55 11.44
N THR A 244 -5.92 -18.31 10.34
CA THR A 244 -4.77 -18.26 9.42
C THR A 244 -5.25 -18.04 8.00
N ALA A 245 -4.46 -17.34 7.19
CA ALA A 245 -4.77 -17.06 5.79
C ALA A 245 -3.53 -17.29 4.90
N PRO A 246 -3.70 -17.87 3.68
CA PRO A 246 -2.61 -17.99 2.72
C PRO A 246 -2.26 -16.61 2.13
N THR A 247 -0.98 -16.35 1.96
CA THR A 247 -0.45 -15.11 1.36
C THR A 247 -0.28 -15.25 -0.15
N LEU A 248 0.22 -14.22 -0.82
CA LEU A 248 0.64 -14.30 -2.22
C LEU A 248 2.05 -14.86 -2.39
N LEU A 249 2.81 -15.07 -1.30
CA LEU A 249 4.09 -15.76 -1.33
C LEU A 249 3.86 -17.28 -1.30
N GLY A 250 3.38 -17.81 -2.42
CA GLY A 250 2.91 -19.19 -2.49
C GLY A 250 1.89 -19.50 -1.40
N ASN A 251 1.86 -20.74 -0.92
CA ASN A 251 0.96 -21.15 0.17
C ASN A 251 1.48 -20.85 1.59
N GLN A 252 2.42 -19.90 1.76
CA GLN A 252 2.83 -19.42 3.08
C GLN A 252 1.63 -18.77 3.79
N ARG A 253 1.57 -18.87 5.12
CA ARG A 253 0.38 -18.44 5.87
C ARG A 253 0.75 -17.44 6.95
N VAL A 254 -0.09 -16.42 7.09
CA VAL A 254 -0.09 -15.54 8.27
C VAL A 254 -1.08 -16.06 9.30
N SER A 255 -0.79 -15.82 10.58
CA SER A 255 -1.68 -16.13 11.70
C SER A 255 -2.15 -14.85 12.41
N PHE A 256 -3.39 -14.84 12.87
CA PHE A 256 -3.98 -13.69 13.55
C PHE A 256 -4.31 -13.98 15.01
N SER A 257 -4.13 -12.99 15.88
CA SER A 257 -4.64 -12.94 17.25
C SER A 257 -5.41 -11.65 17.43
N THR A 258 -6.52 -11.70 18.17
CA THR A 258 -7.38 -10.53 18.45
C THR A 258 -7.38 -10.11 19.92
N THR A 259 -6.48 -10.68 20.72
CA THR A 259 -6.45 -10.53 22.19
C THR A 259 -6.30 -9.07 22.63
N ASN A 260 -5.54 -8.24 21.90
CA ASN A 260 -5.32 -6.83 22.20
C ASN A 260 -5.38 -5.96 20.92
N GLY A 261 -6.43 -6.17 20.12
CA GLY A 261 -6.45 -5.73 18.71
C GLY A 261 -5.87 -6.81 17.80
N VAL A 262 -5.88 -6.57 16.48
CA VAL A 262 -5.39 -7.53 15.50
C VAL A 262 -3.86 -7.50 15.48
N SER A 263 -3.25 -8.61 15.87
CA SER A 263 -1.81 -8.87 15.72
C SER A 263 -1.56 -10.04 14.77
N ILE A 264 -0.47 -9.98 14.03
CA ILE A 264 -0.09 -10.92 12.97
C ILE A 264 1.19 -11.65 13.37
N ASN A 265 1.29 -12.94 13.04
CA ASN A 265 2.45 -13.81 13.25
C ASN A 265 3.01 -13.71 14.69
N ASP A 266 2.18 -14.06 15.67
CA ASP A 266 2.56 -14.05 17.09
C ASP A 266 3.15 -12.72 17.60
N GLY A 267 2.69 -11.61 17.02
CA GLY A 267 3.06 -10.25 17.44
C GLY A 267 4.24 -9.66 16.66
N GLN A 268 4.61 -10.25 15.52
CA GLN A 268 5.57 -9.64 14.58
C GLN A 268 5.11 -8.25 14.12
N ALA A 269 3.79 -8.07 13.96
CA ALA A 269 3.19 -6.77 13.67
C ALA A 269 1.78 -6.66 14.26
N SER A 270 1.36 -5.45 14.59
CA SER A 270 0.01 -5.09 15.00
C SER A 270 -0.63 -4.20 13.95
N VAL A 271 -1.93 -4.38 13.71
CA VAL A 271 -2.71 -3.50 12.85
C VAL A 271 -2.97 -2.19 13.60
N VAL A 272 -2.38 -1.10 13.09
CA VAL A 272 -2.48 0.26 13.65
C VAL A 272 -3.43 1.16 12.88
N ASN A 273 -3.65 0.86 11.60
CA ASN A 273 -4.60 1.56 10.73
C ASN A 273 -5.47 0.53 10.00
N PRO A 274 -6.52 -0.01 10.64
CA PRO A 274 -7.41 -0.98 10.00
C PRO A 274 -8.25 -0.33 8.90
N ASP A 275 -8.73 -1.17 7.98
CA ASP A 275 -9.73 -0.83 6.96
C ASP A 275 -9.43 0.46 6.17
N VAL A 276 -8.15 0.68 5.82
CA VAL A 276 -7.75 1.75 4.91
C VAL A 276 -8.43 1.48 3.56
N PRO A 277 -9.30 2.39 3.09
CA PRO A 277 -10.05 2.14 1.87
C PRO A 277 -9.13 1.97 0.64
N ALA A 278 -9.38 0.95 -0.18
CA ALA A 278 -8.65 0.68 -1.42
C ALA A 278 -9.59 0.08 -2.48
N THR A 279 -9.29 0.30 -3.77
CA THR A 279 -10.11 -0.33 -4.82
C THR A 279 -9.68 -1.77 -4.99
N GLY A 280 -10.66 -2.68 -4.96
CA GLY A 280 -10.41 -4.12 -5.14
C GLY A 280 -9.92 -4.82 -3.88
N GLY A 281 -10.02 -4.22 -2.69
CA GLY A 281 -9.57 -4.89 -1.48
C GLY A 281 -9.51 -4.03 -0.22
N ALA A 282 -8.94 -4.62 0.83
CA ALA A 282 -8.67 -3.96 2.11
C ALA A 282 -7.18 -3.66 2.27
N ILE A 283 -6.85 -2.49 2.82
CA ILE A 283 -5.50 -2.19 3.29
C ILE A 283 -5.52 -2.08 4.81
N HIS A 284 -4.54 -2.69 5.47
CA HIS A 284 -4.36 -2.61 6.91
C HIS A 284 -2.95 -2.13 7.21
N GLY A 285 -2.83 -0.90 7.71
CA GLY A 285 -1.54 -0.38 8.16
C GLY A 285 -1.04 -1.14 9.38
N ILE A 286 0.21 -1.59 9.34
CA ILE A 286 0.86 -2.35 10.41
C ILE A 286 2.13 -1.68 10.93
N ASP A 287 2.45 -1.93 12.19
CA ASP A 287 3.63 -1.38 12.89
C ASP A 287 4.88 -2.29 12.85
N GLY A 288 4.88 -3.32 12.01
CA GLY A 288 5.98 -4.26 11.83
C GLY A 288 6.11 -4.74 10.39
N VAL A 289 7.23 -5.37 10.06
CA VAL A 289 7.44 -6.06 8.78
C VAL A 289 7.10 -7.53 8.98
N LEU A 290 6.23 -8.08 8.13
CA LEU A 290 5.95 -9.50 8.09
C LEU A 290 7.07 -10.22 7.34
N LEU A 291 7.68 -11.20 8.01
CA LEU A 291 8.74 -12.02 7.44
C LEU A 291 8.28 -13.48 7.41
N PRO A 292 8.41 -14.18 6.27
CA PRO A 292 7.95 -15.56 6.14
C PRO A 292 8.88 -16.53 6.88
N SER A 293 8.38 -17.68 7.31
CA SER A 293 9.23 -18.70 7.96
C SER A 293 10.13 -19.46 6.97
N THR A 294 9.96 -19.25 5.66
CA THR A 294 10.85 -19.79 4.60
C THR A 294 12.08 -18.90 4.39
N ALA A 295 12.89 -19.21 3.39
CA ALA A 295 13.94 -18.35 2.87
C ALA A 295 13.61 -17.84 1.46
N SER A 296 14.42 -16.90 0.97
CA SER A 296 14.50 -16.44 -0.42
C SER A 296 15.96 -16.20 -0.79
N VAL A 297 16.34 -16.50 -2.03
CA VAL A 297 17.72 -16.39 -2.55
C VAL A 297 17.65 -15.82 -3.97
N ASP A 298 18.56 -14.89 -4.26
CA ASP A 298 18.78 -14.28 -5.57
C ASP A 298 20.26 -14.46 -5.93
N PHE A 299 20.51 -15.13 -7.06
CA PHE A 299 21.83 -15.50 -7.52
C PHE A 299 21.94 -15.41 -9.04
N THR A 300 22.57 -14.32 -9.49
CA THR A 300 22.61 -13.95 -10.91
C THR A 300 23.80 -14.53 -11.67
N ASP A 301 23.75 -14.46 -12.99
CA ASP A 301 24.87 -14.77 -13.87
C ASP A 301 26.03 -13.78 -13.67
N ARG A 302 27.27 -14.27 -13.68
CA ARG A 302 28.46 -13.40 -13.59
C ARG A 302 29.69 -13.99 -14.26
N GLU A 303 30.52 -13.09 -14.79
CA GLU A 303 31.86 -13.40 -15.29
C GLU A 303 32.85 -13.50 -14.11
N THR A 304 33.75 -14.48 -14.17
CA THR A 304 34.80 -14.67 -13.16
C THR A 304 36.06 -15.24 -13.79
N GLU A 305 37.20 -15.03 -13.12
CA GLU A 305 38.40 -15.83 -13.37
C GLU A 305 38.23 -17.22 -12.73
N ALA A 306 39.13 -18.16 -13.07
CA ALA A 306 39.15 -19.47 -12.42
C ALA A 306 39.30 -19.33 -10.90
N LEU A 307 38.40 -19.96 -10.15
CA LEU A 307 38.32 -19.87 -8.69
C LEU A 307 38.99 -21.10 -8.05
N ALA A 308 39.85 -20.88 -7.07
CA ALA A 308 40.45 -21.92 -6.25
C ALA A 308 39.57 -22.29 -5.05
N ALA A 309 39.86 -23.41 -4.41
CA ALA A 309 39.25 -23.73 -3.12
C ALA A 309 39.64 -22.66 -2.07
N GLY A 310 38.65 -22.18 -1.33
CA GLY A 310 38.75 -21.07 -0.39
C GLY A 310 38.50 -19.68 -0.99
N ASP A 311 38.39 -19.56 -2.32
CA ASP A 311 37.91 -18.32 -2.93
C ASP A 311 36.42 -18.14 -2.63
N MET A 312 35.97 -16.88 -2.64
CA MET A 312 34.61 -16.52 -2.25
C MET A 312 33.74 -16.27 -3.48
N VAL A 313 32.53 -16.83 -3.48
CA VAL A 313 31.47 -16.50 -4.42
C VAL A 313 30.42 -15.66 -3.69
N THR A 314 30.02 -14.53 -4.27
CA THR A 314 28.97 -13.67 -3.71
C THR A 314 27.60 -14.09 -4.22
N VAL A 315 26.64 -14.19 -3.31
CA VAL A 315 25.21 -14.36 -3.58
C VAL A 315 24.52 -13.02 -3.38
N ASP A 316 23.76 -12.57 -4.39
CA ASP A 316 23.34 -11.17 -4.61
C ASP A 316 22.15 -10.74 -3.74
N GLY A 317 21.43 -11.69 -3.16
CA GLY A 317 20.32 -11.38 -2.27
C GLY A 317 19.90 -12.59 -1.47
N THR A 318 19.67 -12.40 -0.18
CA THR A 318 19.18 -13.46 0.70
C THR A 318 18.21 -12.94 1.73
N TYR A 319 17.18 -13.74 2.00
CA TYR A 319 16.40 -13.70 3.22
C TYR A 319 16.44 -15.09 3.86
N ILE A 320 16.86 -15.17 5.13
CA ILE A 320 16.87 -16.40 5.91
C ILE A 320 15.76 -16.37 6.96
N GLY A 321 14.96 -17.43 6.97
CA GLY A 321 13.77 -17.59 7.81
C GLY A 321 14.05 -17.66 9.32
N ASP A 322 13.02 -18.06 10.06
CA ASP A 322 12.99 -18.01 11.53
C ASP A 322 13.91 -19.03 12.23
N GLN A 323 14.48 -19.99 11.51
CA GLN A 323 15.45 -20.97 12.03
C GLN A 323 16.92 -20.55 11.81
N GLY A 324 17.18 -19.44 11.10
CA GLY A 324 18.56 -19.15 10.66
C GLY A 324 19.05 -20.21 9.67
N GLY A 325 20.35 -20.24 9.39
CA GLY A 325 20.95 -21.31 8.59
C GLY A 325 22.06 -20.84 7.65
N TYR A 326 22.07 -21.35 6.42
CA TYR A 326 23.21 -21.28 5.52
C TYR A 326 22.78 -21.05 4.07
N ILE A 327 23.68 -20.47 3.28
CA ILE A 327 23.63 -20.53 1.82
C ILE A 327 24.63 -21.57 1.35
N VAL A 328 24.16 -22.54 0.58
CA VAL A 328 24.94 -23.66 0.06
C VAL A 328 24.97 -23.57 -1.46
N LEU A 329 26.16 -23.60 -2.04
CA LEU A 329 26.35 -23.59 -3.47
C LEU A 329 26.40 -25.03 -3.98
N HIS A 330 25.62 -25.31 -5.01
CA HIS A 330 25.56 -26.61 -5.67
C HIS A 330 25.95 -26.52 -7.15
N ASP A 331 26.76 -27.46 -7.63
CA ASP A 331 26.89 -27.74 -9.06
C ASP A 331 25.55 -28.26 -9.60
N SER A 332 24.90 -27.48 -10.47
CA SER A 332 23.56 -27.78 -10.96
C SER A 332 23.50 -29.10 -11.73
N THR A 333 24.57 -29.46 -12.45
CA THR A 333 24.63 -30.70 -13.24
C THR A 333 24.63 -31.92 -12.32
N SER A 334 25.46 -31.90 -11.27
CA SER A 334 25.52 -32.97 -10.27
C SER A 334 24.21 -33.08 -9.50
N LEU A 335 23.62 -31.94 -9.12
CA LEU A 335 22.33 -31.90 -8.42
C LEU A 335 21.21 -32.49 -9.29
N ALA A 336 21.13 -32.12 -10.56
CA ALA A 336 20.15 -32.64 -11.52
C ALA A 336 20.28 -34.15 -11.77
N ASN A 337 21.48 -34.71 -11.59
CA ASN A 337 21.73 -36.15 -11.66
C ASN A 337 21.40 -36.91 -10.36
N GLY A 338 20.84 -36.23 -9.35
CA GLY A 338 20.45 -36.81 -8.06
C GLY A 338 21.60 -36.98 -7.07
N ASN A 339 22.79 -36.46 -7.37
CA ASN A 339 23.93 -36.45 -6.45
C ASN A 339 23.87 -35.20 -5.55
N VAL A 340 22.97 -35.21 -4.56
CA VAL A 340 22.69 -34.02 -3.73
C VAL A 340 23.88 -33.60 -2.86
N ILE A 341 24.51 -34.54 -2.15
CA ILE A 341 25.66 -34.22 -1.28
C ILE A 341 26.88 -33.91 -2.13
N GLY A 342 27.16 -34.74 -3.15
CA GLY A 342 28.33 -34.53 -3.99
C GLY A 342 28.18 -33.39 -5.01
N SER A 343 27.06 -32.66 -5.02
CA SER A 343 26.95 -31.42 -5.78
C SER A 343 27.38 -30.20 -4.98
N ILE A 344 27.56 -30.29 -3.66
CA ILE A 344 27.97 -29.16 -2.83
C ILE A 344 29.38 -28.71 -3.24
N VAL A 345 29.54 -27.42 -3.51
CA VAL A 345 30.80 -26.78 -3.88
C VAL A 345 31.25 -25.70 -2.90
N GLY A 346 30.43 -25.35 -1.90
CA GLY A 346 30.73 -24.39 -0.85
C GLY A 346 29.52 -24.10 0.02
N HIS A 347 29.73 -23.59 1.23
CA HIS A 347 28.66 -23.12 2.11
C HIS A 347 29.07 -21.87 2.90
N SER A 348 28.10 -21.02 3.24
CA SER A 348 28.34 -19.82 4.05
C SER A 348 28.66 -20.15 5.50
N GLU A 349 29.12 -19.16 6.26
CA GLU A 349 28.98 -19.17 7.72
C GLU A 349 27.49 -19.13 8.13
N TYR A 350 27.22 -19.39 9.41
CA TYR A 350 25.86 -19.31 9.95
C TYR A 350 25.27 -17.89 9.81
N ILE A 351 24.05 -17.84 9.29
CA ILE A 351 23.25 -16.63 9.13
C ILE A 351 22.11 -16.67 10.15
N ALA A 352 22.01 -15.62 10.95
CA ALA A 352 21.01 -15.53 12.00
C ALA A 352 19.58 -15.53 11.45
N PRO A 353 18.58 -15.94 12.26
CA PRO A 353 17.18 -15.91 11.85
C PRO A 353 16.69 -14.53 11.43
N ASN A 354 15.75 -14.48 10.50
CA ASN A 354 15.13 -13.26 9.98
C ASN A 354 16.14 -12.25 9.41
N SER A 355 17.26 -12.74 8.87
CA SER A 355 18.31 -11.89 8.29
C SER A 355 18.04 -11.61 6.82
N ILE A 356 18.18 -10.35 6.43
CA ILE A 356 18.18 -9.90 5.03
C ILE A 356 19.59 -9.40 4.72
N ALA A 357 20.18 -9.89 3.63
CA ALA A 357 21.51 -9.44 3.18
C ALA A 357 21.55 -9.34 1.65
N ASN A 358 22.21 -8.29 1.16
CA ASN A 358 22.42 -8.05 -0.27
C ASN A 358 23.64 -8.78 -0.82
N GLU A 359 24.55 -9.20 0.06
CA GLU A 359 25.73 -9.94 -0.36
C GLU A 359 26.03 -10.95 0.74
N VAL A 360 25.93 -12.22 0.40
CA VAL A 360 26.47 -13.30 1.23
C VAL A 360 27.65 -13.89 0.49
N THR A 361 28.82 -13.88 1.14
CA THR A 361 30.01 -14.50 0.56
C THR A 361 30.11 -15.94 1.03
N VAL A 362 30.28 -16.84 0.06
CA VAL A 362 30.34 -18.28 0.28
C VAL A 362 31.74 -18.77 -0.13
N PRO A 363 32.56 -19.28 0.81
CA PRO A 363 33.82 -19.92 0.47
C PRO A 363 33.58 -21.22 -0.31
N LEU A 364 34.40 -21.45 -1.33
CA LEU A 364 34.37 -22.68 -2.11
C LEU A 364 35.16 -23.81 -1.43
N ASP A 365 34.56 -24.99 -1.37
CA ASP A 365 35.22 -26.22 -0.92
C ASP A 365 36.05 -26.88 -2.04
N ALA A 366 35.68 -26.61 -3.30
CA ALA A 366 36.33 -27.13 -4.50
C ALA A 366 36.54 -26.03 -5.55
N PRO A 367 37.62 -26.12 -6.37
CA PRO A 367 37.89 -25.13 -7.40
C PRO A 367 36.86 -25.17 -8.55
N ILE A 368 36.61 -24.03 -9.17
CA ILE A 368 35.80 -23.86 -10.38
C ILE A 368 36.70 -23.34 -11.51
N SER A 369 36.98 -24.19 -12.51
CA SER A 369 37.92 -23.89 -13.60
C SER A 369 37.27 -23.66 -14.95
N ASP A 370 36.00 -24.01 -15.10
CA ASP A 370 35.26 -23.97 -16.35
C ASP A 370 33.90 -23.33 -16.11
N THR A 371 33.34 -22.71 -17.15
CA THR A 371 31.98 -22.14 -17.11
C THR A 371 30.98 -23.19 -16.63
N THR A 372 30.30 -22.89 -15.52
CA THR A 372 29.35 -23.82 -14.88
C THR A 372 28.15 -23.08 -14.32
N THR A 373 27.02 -23.77 -14.23
CA THR A 373 25.81 -23.25 -13.57
C THR A 373 25.79 -23.72 -12.13
N ILE A 374 25.79 -22.77 -11.21
CA ILE A 374 25.72 -22.99 -9.77
C ILE A 374 24.31 -22.65 -9.28
N GLY A 375 23.80 -23.49 -8.38
CA GLY A 375 22.58 -23.22 -7.64
C GLY A 375 22.89 -22.77 -6.22
N ALA A 376 22.49 -21.56 -5.84
CA ALA A 376 22.54 -21.08 -4.46
C ALA A 376 21.27 -21.50 -3.72
N MET A 377 21.40 -22.41 -2.76
CA MET A 377 20.30 -23.00 -2.00
C MET A 377 20.33 -22.55 -0.54
N ALA A 378 19.19 -22.12 0.00
CA ALA A 378 19.08 -21.83 1.43
C ALA A 378 18.84 -23.12 2.22
N HIS A 379 19.64 -23.36 3.25
CA HIS A 379 19.51 -24.43 4.24
C HIS A 379 19.17 -23.84 5.60
N GLN A 380 18.38 -24.56 6.41
CA GLN A 380 18.00 -24.12 7.75
C GLN A 380 18.86 -24.80 8.82
N ASP A 381 19.14 -24.16 9.96
CA ASP A 381 19.74 -24.86 11.11
C ASP A 381 18.62 -25.54 11.92
N ASP A 382 18.33 -26.80 11.59
CA ASP A 382 17.18 -27.53 12.15
C ASP A 382 17.45 -28.11 13.55
N ASN A 383 18.69 -28.03 13.99
CA ASN A 383 19.15 -28.62 15.25
C ASN A 383 19.71 -27.58 16.23
N GLY A 384 19.87 -26.33 15.80
CA GLY A 384 20.19 -25.15 16.60
C GLY A 384 21.63 -25.14 17.11
N ASN A 385 22.55 -25.81 16.42
CA ASN A 385 23.95 -25.89 16.82
C ASN A 385 24.87 -24.90 16.10
N GLU A 386 24.32 -24.08 15.19
CA GLU A 386 25.03 -23.10 14.37
C GLU A 386 26.21 -23.72 13.57
N THR A 387 26.16 -25.03 13.30
CA THR A 387 27.14 -25.77 12.50
C THR A 387 26.47 -26.47 11.31
N TYR A 388 27.01 -26.28 10.10
CA TYR A 388 26.49 -26.96 8.91
C TYR A 388 26.81 -28.46 8.93
N ASP A 389 25.78 -29.30 9.05
CA ASP A 389 25.81 -30.74 9.25
C ASP A 389 25.12 -31.53 8.13
N PHE A 390 24.63 -30.90 7.07
CA PHE A 390 23.92 -31.59 5.99
C PHE A 390 24.76 -32.72 5.36
N GLU A 391 26.04 -32.48 5.08
CA GLU A 391 26.94 -33.50 4.54
C GLU A 391 27.24 -34.62 5.54
N THR A 392 27.58 -34.25 6.77
CA THR A 392 28.02 -35.19 7.82
C THR A 392 26.88 -36.07 8.32
N SER A 393 25.65 -35.54 8.31
CA SER A 393 24.42 -36.22 8.69
C SER A 393 23.83 -37.07 7.57
N GLY A 394 24.37 -37.01 6.35
CA GLY A 394 23.81 -37.67 5.18
C GLY A 394 22.46 -37.09 4.73
N GLY A 395 22.28 -35.78 4.89
CA GLY A 395 21.10 -35.01 4.50
C GLY A 395 19.93 -35.09 5.49
N THR A 396 20.20 -35.43 6.75
CA THR A 396 19.16 -35.57 7.79
C THR A 396 19.10 -34.40 8.76
N GLN A 397 20.15 -33.59 8.80
CA GLN A 397 20.22 -32.32 9.50
C GLN A 397 20.45 -31.22 8.47
N ASP A 398 20.07 -30.01 8.85
CA ASP A 398 20.15 -28.80 8.05
C ASP A 398 19.55 -28.93 6.66
N ALA A 399 18.33 -29.45 6.60
CA ALA A 399 17.63 -29.61 5.34
C ALA A 399 17.39 -28.25 4.64
N PRO A 400 17.25 -28.22 3.30
CA PRO A 400 16.90 -27.02 2.57
C PRO A 400 15.62 -26.37 3.11
N TYR A 401 15.59 -25.03 3.11
CA TYR A 401 14.33 -24.31 3.18
C TYR A 401 13.47 -24.70 1.98
N THR A 402 12.14 -24.74 2.17
CA THR A 402 11.22 -25.09 1.09
C THR A 402 10.09 -24.09 0.93
N LEU A 403 9.80 -23.75 -0.33
CA LEU A 403 8.63 -23.00 -0.73
C LEU A 403 7.76 -23.87 -1.67
N GLU A 404 6.51 -24.09 -1.28
CA GLU A 404 5.56 -24.97 -2.00
C GLU A 404 6.06 -26.41 -2.23
N GLY A 405 6.88 -26.91 -1.30
CA GLY A 405 7.45 -28.25 -1.35
C GLY A 405 8.70 -28.38 -2.24
N ASN A 406 9.16 -27.29 -2.85
CA ASN A 406 10.41 -27.23 -3.59
C ASN A 406 11.50 -26.57 -2.74
N ALA A 407 12.75 -26.98 -2.90
CA ALA A 407 13.86 -26.30 -2.25
C ALA A 407 13.93 -24.83 -2.71
N VAL A 408 14.25 -23.93 -1.78
CA VAL A 408 14.55 -22.53 -2.10
C VAL A 408 15.96 -22.50 -2.68
N ILE A 409 16.04 -22.45 -4.01
CA ILE A 409 17.28 -22.43 -4.78
C ILE A 409 17.11 -21.49 -5.96
N ASP A 410 18.15 -20.71 -6.23
CA ASP A 410 18.26 -19.91 -7.44
C ASP A 410 19.55 -20.23 -8.21
N TYR A 411 19.55 -20.08 -9.53
CA TYR A 411 20.63 -20.54 -10.40
C TYR A 411 21.27 -19.40 -11.19
N GLY A 412 22.59 -19.39 -11.19
CA GLY A 412 23.41 -18.45 -11.94
C GLY A 412 24.58 -19.15 -12.62
N VAL A 413 24.92 -18.69 -13.81
CA VAL A 413 26.11 -19.09 -14.57
C VAL A 413 27.31 -18.33 -14.04
N LEU A 414 28.33 -19.08 -13.62
CA LEU A 414 29.68 -18.54 -13.44
C LEU A 414 30.41 -18.75 -14.77
N ASP A 415 30.49 -17.70 -15.59
CA ASP A 415 31.24 -17.74 -16.85
C ASP A 415 32.72 -17.54 -16.56
N VAL A 416 33.52 -18.60 -16.73
CA VAL A 416 34.94 -18.58 -16.43
C VAL A 416 35.69 -18.16 -17.69
N SER A 417 36.10 -16.90 -17.74
CA SER A 417 36.86 -16.39 -18.88
C SER A 417 38.26 -17.02 -18.92
N ALA A 418 38.69 -17.48 -20.10
CA ALA A 418 40.07 -17.92 -20.31
C ALA A 418 40.98 -16.69 -20.49
N GLU A 419 42.02 -16.57 -19.66
CA GLU A 419 43.09 -15.56 -19.80
C GLU A 419 43.71 -15.49 -21.21
#